data_AF-A0A5R9GQE6-F1
#
_entry.id   AF-A0A5R9GQE6-F1
#
_cell.length_a   1.000
_cell.length_b   1.000
_cell.length_c   1.000
_cell.angle_alpha   90.00
_cell.angle_beta   90.00
_cell.angle_gamma   90.00
#
_symmetry.space_group_name_H-M   'P 1'
#
loop_
_entity.id
_entity.type
_entity.pdbx_description
1 polymer ?
#
loop_
_entity_poly.entity_id
_entity_poly.type
_entity_poly.pdbx_seq_one_letter_code
_entity_poly.pdbx_strand_id
1 'polypeptide(L)'
;MTQDELAKLACVSVSSIKALEPGNAKLSTMMAVLREPGALDALDAFIPEITISPLDTARRNAKKRERATRSLDTAKREDESEW
;
A
#
# COMPACT_ATOMS: atom_id res chain seq x y z
N MET A 1 2.82 -31.29 -7.88
CA MET A 1 2.35 -30.68 -6.62
C MET A 1 0.92 -31.14 -6.39
N THR A 2 0.65 -31.76 -5.24
CA THR A 2 -0.70 -32.22 -4.85
C THR A 2 -1.45 -31.16 -4.04
N GLN A 3 -2.78 -31.31 -3.90
CA GLN A 3 -3.58 -30.42 -3.03
C GLN A 3 -3.11 -30.47 -1.57
N ASP A 4 -2.70 -31.64 -1.08
CA ASP A 4 -2.20 -31.81 0.30
C ASP A 4 -0.84 -31.14 0.51
N GLU A 5 0.05 -31.23 -0.49
CA GLU A 5 1.34 -30.54 -0.47
C GLU A 5 1.15 -29.02 -0.49
N LEU A 6 0.30 -28.52 -1.39
CA LEU A 6 0.01 -27.09 -1.50
C LEU A 6 -0.64 -26.55 -0.23
N ALA A 7 -1.55 -27.31 0.39
CA ALA A 7 -2.20 -26.94 1.64
C ALA A 7 -1.18 -26.77 2.79
N LYS A 8 -0.21 -27.69 2.88
CA LYS A 8 0.86 -27.63 3.88
C LYS A 8 1.76 -26.42 3.65
N LEU A 9 2.18 -26.17 2.41
CA LEU A 9 3.05 -25.04 2.06
C LEU A 9 2.35 -23.71 2.34
N ALA A 10 1.12 -23.54 1.85
CA ALA A 10 0.35 -22.30 2.02
C ALA A 10 -0.29 -22.14 3.42
N CYS A 11 -0.05 -23.07 4.35
CA CYS A 11 -0.63 -23.07 5.71
C CYS A 11 -2.16 -22.92 5.74
N VAL A 12 -2.85 -23.63 4.84
CA VAL A 12 -4.33 -23.66 4.74
C VAL A 12 -4.84 -25.09 4.82
N SER A 13 -6.13 -25.28 5.10
CA SER A 13 -6.71 -26.63 5.06
C SER A 13 -6.88 -27.12 3.62
N VAL A 14 -6.82 -28.45 3.43
CA VAL A 14 -7.11 -29.09 2.14
C VAL A 14 -8.53 -28.76 1.65
N SER A 15 -9.49 -28.64 2.58
CA SER A 15 -10.85 -28.19 2.28
C SER A 15 -10.89 -26.77 1.72
N SER A 16 -10.00 -25.87 2.17
CA SER A 16 -9.92 -24.51 1.64
C SER A 16 -9.40 -24.49 0.21
N ILE A 17 -8.46 -25.37 -0.13
CA ILE A 17 -7.97 -25.52 -1.51
C ILE A 17 -9.07 -26.08 -2.41
N LYS A 18 -9.78 -27.12 -1.97
CA LYS A 18 -10.92 -27.68 -2.72
C LYS A 18 -12.05 -26.67 -2.96
N ALA A 19 -12.26 -25.76 -2.01
CA ALA A 19 -13.23 -24.68 -2.17
C ALA A 19 -12.71 -23.54 -3.06
N LEU A 20 -11.39 -23.30 -3.08
CA LEU A 20 -10.75 -22.30 -3.93
C LEU A 20 -10.81 -22.65 -5.41
N GLU A 21 -10.64 -23.93 -5.79
CA GLU A 21 -10.69 -24.38 -7.20
C GLU A 21 -11.97 -23.97 -7.96
N PRO A 22 -13.19 -24.12 -7.41
CA PRO A 22 -14.41 -23.61 -8.02
C PRO A 22 -14.66 -22.11 -7.75
N GLY A 23 -13.73 -21.39 -7.12
CA GLY A 23 -13.85 -19.95 -6.83
C GLY A 23 -14.57 -19.59 -5.52
N ASN A 24 -14.87 -20.57 -4.66
CA ASN A 24 -15.56 -20.38 -3.38
C ASN A 24 -14.56 -20.17 -2.22
N ALA A 25 -13.79 -19.09 -2.28
CA ALA A 25 -12.83 -18.76 -1.23
C ALA A 25 -12.65 -17.25 -1.07
N LYS A 26 -12.10 -16.85 0.08
CA LYS A 26 -11.73 -15.46 0.33
C LYS A 26 -10.49 -15.11 -0.50
N LEU A 27 -10.38 -13.84 -0.91
CA LEU A 27 -9.21 -13.31 -1.59
C LEU A 27 -7.91 -13.56 -0.80
N SER A 28 -7.95 -13.48 0.53
CA SER A 28 -6.82 -13.79 1.41
C SER A 28 -6.30 -15.23 1.22
N THR A 29 -7.21 -16.19 1.05
CA THR A 29 -6.86 -17.60 0.82
C THR A 29 -6.27 -17.78 -0.56
N MET A 30 -6.83 -17.13 -1.57
CA MET A 30 -6.28 -17.14 -2.93
C MET A 30 -4.86 -16.55 -2.98
N MET A 31 -4.63 -15.41 -2.31
CA MET A 31 -3.30 -14.79 -2.22
C MET A 31 -2.27 -15.70 -1.52
N ALA A 32 -2.66 -16.38 -0.43
CA ALA A 32 -1.77 -17.33 0.26
C ALA A 32 -1.36 -18.49 -0.66
N VAL A 33 -2.32 -19.03 -1.42
CA VAL A 33 -2.06 -20.12 -2.37
C VAL A 33 -1.23 -19.67 -3.57
N LEU A 34 -1.45 -18.46 -4.11
CA LEU A 34 -0.69 -17.92 -5.24
C LEU A 34 0.75 -17.49 -4.87
N ARG A 35 1.01 -17.21 -3.59
CA ARG A 35 2.34 -16.84 -3.10
C ARG A 35 3.33 -18.00 -3.19
N GLU A 36 2.90 -19.23 -2.88
CA GLU A 36 3.77 -20.42 -2.89
C GLU A 36 4.40 -20.74 -4.26
N PRO A 37 3.65 -20.77 -5.38
CA PRO A 37 4.23 -20.97 -6.70
C PRO A 37 4.88 -19.71 -7.28
N GLY A 38 4.89 -18.58 -6.56
CA GLY A 38 5.39 -17.29 -7.09
C GLY A 38 4.49 -16.70 -8.19
N ALA A 39 3.20 -17.06 -8.21
CA ALA A 39 2.24 -16.60 -9.22
C ALA A 39 1.42 -15.38 -8.75
N LEU A 40 1.85 -14.70 -7.69
CA LEU A 40 1.12 -13.56 -7.11
C LEU A 40 1.02 -12.38 -8.09
N ASP A 41 2.04 -12.20 -8.93
CA ASP A 41 2.12 -11.15 -9.96
C ASP A 41 0.97 -11.24 -10.99
N ALA A 42 0.34 -12.41 -11.14
CA ALA A 42 -0.85 -12.56 -11.98
C ALA A 42 -2.03 -11.70 -11.50
N LEU A 43 -2.06 -11.32 -10.22
CA LEU A 43 -3.06 -10.40 -9.68
C LEU A 43 -2.81 -8.95 -10.11
N ASP A 44 -1.58 -8.57 -10.46
CA ASP A 44 -1.29 -7.19 -10.88
C ASP A 44 -2.00 -6.85 -12.20
N ALA A 45 -2.15 -7.83 -13.10
CA ALA A 45 -2.93 -7.68 -14.32
C ALA A 45 -4.43 -7.44 -14.06
N PHE A 46 -4.92 -7.77 -12.87
CA PHE A 46 -6.33 -7.57 -12.50
C PHE A 46 -6.57 -6.15 -11.94
N ILE A 47 -5.53 -5.49 -11.45
CA ILE A 47 -5.64 -4.18 -10.80
C ILE A 47 -5.27 -3.10 -11.82
N PRO A 48 -6.23 -2.29 -12.30
CA PRO A 48 -5.91 -1.20 -13.20
C PRO A 48 -5.03 -0.17 -12.50
N GLU A 49 -4.14 0.47 -13.25
CA GLU A 49 -3.33 1.57 -12.74
C GLU A 49 -4.24 2.72 -12.26
N ILE A 50 -4.06 3.13 -11.01
CA ILE A 50 -4.83 4.23 -10.43
C ILE A 50 -4.24 5.55 -10.95
N THR A 51 -4.85 6.13 -11.98
CA THR A 51 -4.49 7.47 -12.45
C THR A 51 -5.10 8.53 -11.54
N ILE A 52 -4.28 9.38 -10.93
CA ILE A 52 -4.75 10.53 -10.14
C ILE A 52 -5.06 11.68 -11.10
N SER A 53 -6.29 12.20 -11.07
CA SER A 53 -6.64 13.39 -11.86
C SER A 53 -5.89 14.63 -11.33
N PRO A 54 -5.40 15.54 -12.21
CA PRO A 54 -4.83 16.82 -11.79
C PRO A 54 -5.76 17.63 -10.86
N LEU A 55 -7.08 17.50 -11.05
CA LEU A 55 -8.09 18.11 -10.19
C LEU A 55 -8.10 17.50 -8.78
N ASP A 56 -7.90 16.19 -8.67
CA ASP A 56 -7.84 15.51 -7.36
C ASP A 56 -6.56 15.86 -6.61
N THR A 57 -5.44 16.02 -7.31
CA THR A 57 -4.19 16.55 -6.72
C THR A 57 -4.39 17.99 -6.21
N ALA A 58 -5.04 18.84 -7.00
CA ALA A 58 -5.36 20.21 -6.59
C ALA A 58 -6.29 20.25 -5.37
N ARG A 59 -7.34 19.41 -5.33
CA ARG A 59 -8.27 19.30 -4.19
C ARG A 59 -7.58 18.85 -2.91
N ARG A 60 -6.64 17.89 -2.99
CA ARG A 60 -5.86 17.43 -1.83
C ARG A 60 -4.92 18.51 -1.30
N ASN A 61 -4.33 19.30 -2.20
CA ASN A 61 -3.41 20.39 -1.84
C ASN A 61 -4.13 21.67 -1.38
N ALA A 62 -5.42 21.83 -1.70
CA ALA A 62 -6.21 22.99 -1.31
C ALA A 62 -6.37 23.16 0.22
N LYS A 63 -6.17 22.09 1.00
CA LYS A 63 -6.30 22.10 2.46
C LYS A 63 -4.97 21.80 3.15
N LYS A 64 -3.90 22.45 2.70
CA LYS A 64 -2.58 22.36 3.35
C LYS A 64 -2.68 22.99 4.75
N ARG A 65 -2.37 22.22 5.80
CA ARG A 65 -2.39 22.72 7.18
C ARG A 65 -1.29 23.76 7.34
N GLU A 66 -1.66 24.98 7.66
CA GLU A 66 -0.71 25.99 8.12
C GLU A 66 -0.34 25.70 9.58
N ARG A 67 0.96 25.60 9.85
CA ARG A 67 1.47 25.56 11.23
C ARG A 67 1.63 26.99 11.71
N ALA A 68 1.13 27.28 12.91
CA ALA A 68 1.57 28.45 13.64
C ALA A 68 3.08 28.33 13.85
N THR A 69 3.83 29.18 13.18
CA THR A 69 5.28 29.32 13.37
C THR A 69 5.52 30.64 14.06
N ARG A 70 6.42 30.65 15.05
CA ARG A 70 6.86 31.91 15.67
C ARG A 70 7.77 32.60 14.66
N SER A 71 7.37 33.76 14.14
CA SER A 71 8.29 34.60 13.38
C SER A 71 9.42 35.01 14.32
N LEU A 72 10.60 34.44 14.12
CA LEU A 72 11.81 35.02 14.67
C LEU A 72 12.09 36.25 13.82
N ASP A 73 11.72 37.43 14.33
CA ASP A 73 12.27 38.68 13.85
C ASP A 73 13.80 38.57 13.94
N THR A 74 14.43 38.33 12.81
CA THR A 74 15.88 38.36 12.63
C THR A 74 16.33 39.78 12.29
N ALA A 75 15.66 40.77 12.87
CA ALA A 75 15.91 42.19 12.67
C ALA A 75 16.39 42.87 13.96
N LYS A 76 17.44 42.32 14.60
CA LYS A 76 18.38 43.05 15.49
C LYS A 76 19.50 42.14 16.00
N ARG A 77 20.42 41.75 15.13
CA ARG A 77 21.78 41.30 15.52
C ARG A 77 22.80 41.79 14.49
N GLU A 78 22.82 43.10 14.29
CA GLU A 78 23.90 43.80 13.57
C GLU A 78 24.14 45.13 14.29
N ASP A 79 24.49 45.09 15.58
CA ASP A 79 24.93 46.28 16.32
C ASP A 79 25.86 45.93 17.50
N GLU A 80 26.67 44.89 17.34
CA GLU A 80 27.82 44.59 18.22
C GLU A 80 29.04 44.19 17.37
N SER A 81 29.39 45.03 16.40
CA SER A 81 30.62 44.86 15.63
C SER A 81 31.21 46.20 15.22
N GLU A 82 31.36 47.14 16.16
CA GLU A 82 32.47 48.10 16.17
C GLU A 82 32.83 48.42 17.63
N TRP A 83 34.13 48.32 17.92
CA TRP A 83 34.86 48.38 19.22
C TRP A 83 35.16 47.04 19.90
#